data_AF-A0A7V8FLV7-F1
#
_entry.id   AF-A0A7V8FLV7-F1
#
_cell.length_a   1.000
_cell.length_b   1.000
_cell.length_c   1.000
_cell.angle_alpha   90.00
_cell.angle_beta   90.00
_cell.angle_gamma   90.00
#
_symmetry.space_group_name_H-M   'P 1'
#
loop_
_entity.id
_entity.type
_entity.pdbx_description
1 polymer ?
#
loop_
_entity_poly.entity_id
_entity_poly.type
_entity_poly.pdbx_seq_one_letter_code
_entity_poly.pdbx_strand_id
1 'polypeptide(L)'
;MTSPAAYAQSYRFRVLIEPAGILEPTFRLDVNRIRVCREEQQALVDGAVYEVSPAQIFDANTRLHETIASCSGNAFILDSLRRLNRIRRLMEYRKAVDRDQALRRCKEHLTLVDLLLDGQLEQASDFMRVHLRDAAREKQGAARPGERTR
;
A
#
# COMPACT_ATOMS: atom_id res chain seq x y z
N MET A 1 2.68 -20.95 -4.30
CA MET A 1 1.66 -20.35 -3.41
C MET A 1 0.94 -19.20 -4.12
N THR A 2 0.21 -19.48 -5.18
CA THR A 2 -0.52 -18.48 -5.99
C THR A 2 -2.00 -18.81 -5.97
N SER A 3 -2.61 -18.83 -4.78
CA SER A 3 -4.05 -19.00 -4.62
C SER A 3 -4.71 -17.69 -4.18
N PRO A 4 -5.98 -17.43 -4.54
CA PRO A 4 -6.75 -16.30 -4.02
C PRO A 4 -6.75 -16.21 -2.48
N ALA A 5 -6.70 -17.36 -1.79
CA ALA A 5 -6.57 -17.44 -0.35
C ALA A 5 -5.23 -16.87 0.16
N ALA A 6 -4.11 -17.23 -0.45
CA ALA A 6 -2.79 -16.68 -0.10
C ALA A 6 -2.71 -15.17 -0.33
N TYR A 7 -3.39 -14.67 -1.37
CA TYR A 7 -3.50 -13.24 -1.62
C TYR A 7 -4.33 -12.52 -0.55
N ALA A 8 -5.49 -13.06 -0.16
CA ALA A 8 -6.29 -12.50 0.93
C ALA A 8 -5.53 -12.51 2.28
N GLN A 9 -4.81 -13.60 2.57
CA GLN A 9 -3.93 -13.70 3.74
C GLN A 9 -2.83 -12.63 3.72
N SER A 10 -2.26 -12.32 2.55
CA SER A 10 -1.25 -11.26 2.42
C SER A 10 -1.80 -9.89 2.86
N TYR A 11 -3.02 -9.52 2.45
CA TYR A 11 -3.64 -8.25 2.89
C TYR A 11 -3.95 -8.25 4.37
N ARG A 12 -4.48 -9.35 4.92
CA ARG A 12 -4.72 -9.46 6.37
C ARG A 12 -3.43 -9.28 7.16
N PHE A 13 -2.33 -9.84 6.68
CA PHE A 13 -1.04 -9.72 7.35
C PHE A 13 -0.48 -8.29 7.25
N ARG A 14 -0.62 -7.61 6.10
CA ARG A 14 -0.31 -6.17 5.96
C ARG A 14 -1.06 -5.31 6.99
N VAL A 15 -2.36 -5.55 7.17
CA VAL A 15 -3.21 -4.85 8.16
C VAL A 15 -2.70 -5.03 9.60
N LEU A 16 -1.99 -6.12 9.90
CA LEU A 16 -1.39 -6.35 11.21
C LEU A 16 -0.06 -5.61 11.36
N ILE A 17 0.84 -5.73 10.38
CA ILE A 17 2.24 -5.34 10.55
C ILE A 17 2.51 -3.87 10.20
N GLU A 18 1.82 -3.28 9.22
CA GLU A 18 2.18 -1.93 8.75
C GLU A 18 1.75 -0.85 9.74
N PRO A 19 0.52 -0.87 10.31
CA PRO A 19 0.15 0.06 11.37
C PRO A 19 1.04 -0.10 12.62
N ALA A 20 1.29 -1.34 13.03
CA ALA A 20 2.16 -1.61 14.17
C ALA A 20 3.60 -1.12 13.92
N GLY A 21 4.10 -1.24 12.69
CA GLY A 21 5.41 -0.74 12.29
C GLY A 21 5.55 0.78 12.45
N ILE A 22 4.48 1.56 12.28
CA ILE A 22 4.48 3.01 12.54
C ILE A 22 4.60 3.33 14.04
N LEU A 23 4.07 2.46 14.89
CA LEU A 23 4.05 2.62 16.35
C LEU A 23 5.21 1.93 17.07
N GLU A 24 6.17 1.36 16.32
CA GLU A 24 7.35 0.75 16.94
C GLU A 24 8.09 1.80 17.78
N PRO A 25 8.57 1.46 19.00
CA PRO A 25 9.35 2.38 19.83
C PRO A 25 10.62 2.90 19.14
N THR A 26 11.12 2.15 18.15
CA THR A 26 12.28 2.49 17.32
C THR A 26 11.93 3.26 16.06
N PHE A 27 10.66 3.63 15.86
CA PHE A 27 10.24 4.33 14.66
C PHE A 27 10.94 5.67 14.52
N ARG A 28 11.64 5.85 13.40
CA ARG A 28 12.29 7.09 13.02
C ARG A 28 12.05 7.36 11.55
N LEU A 29 11.29 8.42 11.26
CA LEU A 29 10.96 8.80 9.89
C LEU A 29 12.20 9.23 9.11
N ASP A 30 12.43 8.63 7.95
CA ASP A 30 13.34 9.16 6.94
C ASP A 30 12.60 10.20 6.10
N VAL A 31 12.66 11.45 6.56
CA VAL A 31 11.97 12.59 5.95
C VAL A 31 12.33 12.75 4.46
N ASN A 32 13.59 12.54 4.10
CA ASN A 32 14.06 12.71 2.72
C ASN A 32 13.43 11.66 1.81
N ARG A 33 13.49 10.39 2.20
CA ARG A 33 12.91 9.29 1.41
C ARG A 33 11.39 9.38 1.33
N ILE A 34 10.74 9.80 2.42
CA ILE A 34 9.28 10.00 2.44
C ILE A 34 8.86 11.14 1.52
N ARG A 35 9.62 12.24 1.46
CA ARG A 35 9.36 13.34 0.52
C ARG A 35 9.50 12.90 -0.94
N VAL A 36 10.50 12.09 -1.27
CA VAL A 36 10.62 11.49 -2.62
C VAL A 36 9.39 10.64 -2.94
N CYS A 37 8.94 9.78 -2.01
CA CYS A 37 7.70 9.03 -2.21
C CYS A 37 6.47 9.95 -2.35
N ARG A 38 6.42 11.08 -1.62
CA ARG A 38 5.36 12.08 -1.73
C ARG A 38 5.30 12.67 -3.14
N GLU A 39 6.45 13.04 -3.71
CA GLU A 39 6.56 13.58 -5.06
C GLU A 39 6.10 12.55 -6.11
N GLU A 40 6.51 11.28 -5.96
CA GLU A 40 6.02 10.20 -6.82
C GLU A 40 4.49 10.05 -6.76
N GLN A 41 3.89 10.08 -5.57
CA GLN A 41 2.44 9.98 -5.40
C GLN A 41 1.72 11.23 -5.92
N GLN A 42 2.29 12.43 -5.73
CA GLN A 42 1.73 13.68 -6.22
C GLN A 42 1.71 13.69 -7.75
N ALA A 43 2.79 13.27 -8.42
CA ALA A 43 2.83 13.18 -9.87
C ALA A 43 1.74 12.23 -10.41
N LEU A 44 1.48 11.11 -9.73
CA LEU A 44 0.37 10.22 -10.07
C LEU A 44 -0.99 10.92 -9.93
N VAL A 45 -1.19 11.66 -8.84
CA VAL A 45 -2.42 12.42 -8.60
C VAL A 45 -2.64 13.54 -9.63
N ASP A 46 -1.56 14.17 -10.09
CA ASP A 46 -1.59 15.28 -11.05
C ASP A 46 -1.83 14.83 -12.50
N GLY A 47 -2.00 13.53 -12.73
CA GLY A 47 -2.44 12.97 -14.01
C GLY A 47 -1.61 11.79 -14.51
N ALA A 48 -0.39 11.60 -13.99
CA ALA A 48 0.47 10.51 -14.47
C ALA A 48 -0.16 9.12 -14.25
N VAL A 49 -1.09 8.97 -13.30
CA VAL A 49 -1.85 7.73 -13.08
C VAL A 49 -2.56 7.23 -14.35
N TYR A 50 -2.93 8.10 -15.29
CA TYR A 50 -3.61 7.73 -16.53
C TYR A 50 -2.64 7.34 -17.65
N GLU A 51 -1.37 7.72 -17.54
CA GLU A 51 -0.36 7.53 -18.58
C GLU A 51 0.57 6.35 -18.29
N VAL A 52 1.01 6.22 -17.04
CA VAL A 52 2.00 5.20 -16.66
C VAL A 52 1.39 3.80 -16.65
N SER A 53 2.24 2.78 -16.75
CA SER A 53 1.80 1.39 -16.69
C SER A 53 1.26 1.00 -15.29
N PRO A 54 0.36 0.00 -15.21
CA PRO A 54 -0.01 -0.66 -13.95
C PRO A 54 1.17 -1.03 -13.04
N ALA A 55 2.27 -1.49 -13.66
CA ALA A 55 3.49 -1.85 -12.97
C ALA A 55 4.14 -0.66 -12.27
N GLN A 56 4.21 0.49 -12.94
CA GLN A 56 4.77 1.73 -12.37
C GLN A 56 3.95 2.24 -11.19
N ILE A 57 2.61 2.18 -11.26
CA ILE A 57 1.73 2.53 -10.12
C ILE A 57 1.99 1.59 -8.94
N PHE A 58 2.02 0.28 -9.20
CA PHE A 58 2.31 -0.72 -8.18
C PHE A 58 3.67 -0.47 -7.51
N ASP A 59 4.68 -0.14 -8.31
CA ASP A 59 6.03 0.13 -7.84
C ASP A 59 6.12 1.36 -6.95
N ALA A 60 5.47 2.46 -7.32
CA ALA A 60 5.39 3.67 -6.50
C ALA A 60 4.73 3.37 -5.14
N ASN A 61 3.63 2.62 -5.16
CA ASN A 61 2.89 2.26 -3.94
C ASN A 61 3.71 1.33 -3.04
N THR A 62 4.32 0.30 -3.62
CA THR A 62 5.20 -0.61 -2.87
C THR A 62 6.41 0.11 -2.28
N ARG A 63 7.05 1.03 -3.03
CA ARG A 63 8.16 1.84 -2.49
C ARG A 63 7.75 2.67 -1.30
N LEU A 64 6.57 3.31 -1.34
CA LEU A 64 6.07 4.08 -0.20
C LEU A 64 5.91 3.19 1.03
N HIS A 65 5.17 2.08 0.93
CA HIS A 65 4.94 1.19 2.06
C HIS A 65 6.24 0.58 2.60
N GLU A 66 7.19 0.20 1.73
CA GLU A 66 8.49 -0.30 2.16
C GLU A 66 9.36 0.78 2.81
N THR A 67 9.25 2.04 2.36
CA THR A 67 9.93 3.18 3.00
C THR A 67 9.39 3.40 4.40
N ILE A 68 8.06 3.42 4.58
CA ILE A 68 7.42 3.51 5.90
C ILE A 68 7.84 2.33 6.79
N ALA A 69 7.79 1.10 6.27
CA ALA A 69 8.21 -0.08 7.04
C ALA A 69 9.69 -0.02 7.44
N SER A 70 10.56 0.53 6.60
CA SER A 70 11.98 0.72 6.95
C SER A 70 12.20 1.72 8.07
N CYS A 71 11.28 2.67 8.25
CA CYS A 71 11.31 3.64 9.35
C CYS A 71 11.03 2.99 10.71
N SER A 72 10.41 1.81 10.76
CA SER A 72 10.11 1.11 12.02
C SER A 72 11.34 0.72 12.85
N GLY A 73 12.52 0.60 12.22
CA GLY A 73 13.70 0.01 12.86
C GLY A 73 13.61 -1.51 13.04
N ASN A 74 12.50 -2.14 12.63
CA ASN A 74 12.26 -3.56 12.78
C ASN A 74 12.44 -4.30 11.44
N ALA A 75 13.56 -4.99 11.29
CA ALA A 75 13.91 -5.70 10.06
C ALA A 75 12.88 -6.78 9.68
N PHE A 76 12.24 -7.43 10.66
CA PHE A 76 11.23 -8.46 10.38
C PHE A 76 9.99 -7.88 9.69
N ILE A 77 9.58 -6.67 10.04
CA ILE A 77 8.44 -5.98 9.39
C ILE A 77 8.79 -5.68 7.93
N LEU A 78 9.95 -5.07 7.69
CA LEU A 78 10.40 -4.71 6.35
C LEU A 78 10.57 -5.93 5.44
N ASP A 79 11.28 -6.96 5.92
CA ASP A 79 11.57 -8.16 5.13
C ASP A 79 10.29 -8.96 4.83
N SER A 80 9.39 -9.02 5.81
CA SER A 80 8.07 -9.61 5.62
C SER A 80 7.28 -8.88 4.54
N LEU A 81 7.22 -7.55 4.60
CA LEU A 81 6.50 -6.75 3.61
C LEU A 81 7.09 -6.90 2.20
N ARG A 82 8.42 -6.85 2.07
CA ARG A 82 9.13 -7.10 0.80
C ARG A 82 8.78 -8.46 0.20
N ARG A 83 8.73 -9.50 1.03
CA ARG A 83 8.34 -10.85 0.58
C ARG A 83 6.91 -10.88 0.07
N LEU A 84 5.96 -10.23 0.77
CA LEU A 84 4.57 -10.13 0.30
C LEU A 84 4.47 -9.37 -1.02
N ASN A 85 5.18 -8.25 -1.16
CA ASN A 85 5.15 -7.42 -2.36
C ASN A 85 5.66 -8.17 -3.59
N ARG A 86 6.70 -9.01 -3.44
CA ARG A 86 7.16 -9.91 -4.52
C ARG A 86 6.07 -10.87 -5.00
N ILE A 87 5.30 -11.44 -4.08
CA ILE A 87 4.18 -12.35 -4.40
C ILE A 87 3.03 -11.57 -5.07
N ARG A 88 2.69 -10.38 -4.54
CA ARG A 88 1.64 -9.52 -5.06
C ARG A 88 1.94 -9.03 -6.48
N ARG A 89 3.20 -8.69 -6.79
CA ARG A 89 3.64 -8.23 -8.11
C ARG A 89 3.21 -9.18 -9.23
N LEU A 90 3.38 -10.49 -9.03
CA LEU A 90 3.00 -11.51 -10.02
C LEU A 90 1.49 -11.53 -10.33
N MET A 91 0.67 -11.14 -9.35
CA MET A 91 -0.79 -11.09 -9.49
C MET A 91 -1.29 -9.76 -10.03
N GLU A 92 -0.66 -8.64 -9.66
CA GLU A 92 -1.07 -7.30 -10.12
C GLU A 92 -0.74 -7.09 -11.61
N TYR A 93 0.38 -7.62 -12.11
CA TYR A 93 0.79 -7.42 -13.51
C TYR A 93 -0.15 -8.09 -14.53
N ARG A 94 -1.01 -9.01 -14.09
CA ARG A 94 -1.96 -9.72 -14.94
C ARG A 94 -3.36 -9.11 -14.94
N LYS A 95 -3.59 -8.04 -14.17
CA LYS A 95 -4.91 -7.44 -13.98
C LYS A 95 -4.98 -6.07 -14.65
N ALA A 96 -6.12 -5.78 -15.26
CA ALA A 96 -6.48 -4.42 -15.61
C ALA A 96 -6.51 -3.55 -14.34
N VAL A 97 -5.97 -2.34 -14.42
CA VAL A 97 -6.02 -1.36 -13.33
C VAL A 97 -7.16 -0.42 -13.59
N ASP A 98 -8.08 -0.35 -12.63
CA ASP A 98 -9.04 0.73 -12.51
C ASP A 98 -8.26 2.01 -12.13
N ARG A 99 -8.21 2.95 -13.08
CA ARG A 99 -7.42 4.19 -12.94
C ARG A 99 -8.00 5.14 -11.89
N ASP A 100 -9.33 5.18 -11.75
CA ASP A 100 -9.96 6.05 -10.77
C ASP A 100 -9.78 5.50 -9.35
N GLN A 101 -9.84 4.17 -9.20
CA GLN A 101 -9.45 3.52 -7.95
C GLN A 101 -7.98 3.79 -7.62
N ALA A 102 -7.08 3.66 -8.60
CA ALA A 102 -5.66 3.94 -8.41
C ALA A 102 -5.42 5.40 -7.98
N LEU A 103 -6.11 6.36 -8.61
CA LEU A 103 -6.05 7.78 -8.24
C LEU A 103 -6.50 8.01 -6.80
N ARG A 104 -7.61 7.40 -6.36
CA ARG A 104 -8.06 7.48 -4.96
C ARG A 104 -7.00 6.97 -3.98
N ARG A 105 -6.37 5.82 -4.29
CA ARG A 105 -5.29 5.27 -3.44
C ARG A 105 -4.08 6.18 -3.38
N CYS A 106 -3.70 6.82 -4.48
CA CYS A 106 -2.59 7.79 -4.47
C CYS A 106 -2.92 9.01 -3.59
N LYS A 107 -4.17 9.48 -3.59
CA LYS A 107 -4.62 10.56 -2.69
C LYS A 107 -4.57 10.14 -1.21
N GLU A 108 -5.02 8.93 -0.89
CA GLU A 108 -4.89 8.38 0.46
C GLU A 108 -3.43 8.27 0.91
N HIS A 109 -2.53 7.87 0.01
CA HIS A 109 -1.10 7.85 0.30
C HIS A 109 -0.54 9.23 0.63
N LEU A 110 -0.98 10.29 -0.05
CA LEU A 110 -0.60 11.67 0.29
C LEU A 110 -1.07 12.04 1.70
N THR A 111 -2.33 11.74 2.06
CA THR A 111 -2.83 11.95 3.42
C THR A 111 -1.97 11.22 4.45
N LEU A 112 -1.64 9.95 4.22
CA LEU A 112 -0.78 9.18 5.12
C LEU A 112 0.62 9.81 5.26
N VAL A 113 1.21 10.26 4.15
CA VAL A 113 2.52 10.91 4.16
C VAL A 113 2.48 12.21 4.96
N ASP A 114 1.44 13.02 4.79
CA ASP A 114 1.29 14.28 5.52
C ASP A 114 1.16 14.02 7.04
N LEU A 115 0.36 13.03 7.47
CA LEU A 115 0.28 12.61 8.88
C LEU A 115 1.66 12.19 9.46
N LEU A 116 2.45 11.47 8.66
CA LEU A 116 3.80 11.04 9.08
C LEU A 116 4.75 12.23 9.20
N LEU A 117 4.73 13.15 8.24
CA LEU A 117 5.56 14.36 8.24
C LEU A 117 5.21 15.30 9.40
N ASP A 118 3.95 15.35 9.80
CA ASP A 118 3.45 16.12 10.93
C ASP A 118 3.67 15.43 12.29
N GLY A 119 4.26 14.22 12.30
CA GLY A 119 4.55 13.46 13.51
C GLY A 119 3.32 12.84 14.17
N GLN A 120 2.19 12.77 13.48
CA GLN A 120 0.93 12.24 13.99
C GLN A 120 0.87 10.71 13.86
N LEU A 121 1.78 10.00 14.55
CA LEU A 121 2.01 8.56 14.36
C LEU A 121 0.79 7.68 14.66
N GLU A 122 0.03 7.98 15.72
CA GLU A 122 -1.20 7.26 16.05
C GLU A 122 -2.25 7.40 14.94
N GLN A 123 -2.43 8.62 14.43
CA GLN A 123 -3.38 8.91 13.35
C GLN A 123 -2.92 8.26 12.05
N ALA A 124 -1.61 8.29 11.74
CA ALA A 124 -1.04 7.61 10.59
C ALA A 124 -1.22 6.09 10.68
N SER A 125 -1.07 5.49 11.86
CA SER A 125 -1.30 4.07 12.12
C SER A 125 -2.76 3.68 11.90
N ASP A 126 -3.69 4.43 12.46
CA ASP A 126 -5.13 4.21 12.27
C ASP A 126 -5.53 4.38 10.80
N PHE A 127 -5.02 5.42 10.14
CA PHE A 127 -5.25 5.66 8.72
C PHE A 127 -4.71 4.51 7.86
N MET A 128 -3.47 4.04 8.10
CA MET A 128 -2.88 2.89 7.43
C MET A 128 -3.76 1.65 7.57
N ARG A 129 -4.32 1.42 8.77
CA ARG A 129 -5.21 0.27 9.03
C ARG A 129 -6.49 0.34 8.19
N VAL A 130 -7.13 1.51 8.10
CA VAL A 130 -8.34 1.72 7.30
C VAL A 130 -8.03 1.56 5.82
N HIS A 131 -7.00 2.25 5.32
CA HIS A 131 -6.53 2.17 3.94
C HIS A 131 -6.32 0.71 3.48
N LEU A 132 -5.59 -0.08 4.27
CA LEU A 132 -5.31 -1.48 3.93
C LEU A 132 -6.55 -2.38 3.98
N ARG A 133 -7.49 -2.13 4.91
CA ARG A 133 -8.75 -2.87 4.99
C ARG A 133 -9.63 -2.61 3.78
N ASP A 134 -9.71 -1.37 3.32
CA ASP A 134 -10.49 -1.03 2.14
C ASP A 134 -9.85 -1.61 0.88
N ALA A 135 -8.52 -1.56 0.77
CA ALA A 135 -7.81 -2.21 -0.33
C ALA A 135 -8.05 -3.73 -0.35
N ALA A 136 -8.12 -4.36 0.82
CA ALA A 136 -8.42 -5.79 0.94
C ALA A 136 -9.85 -6.12 0.47
N ARG A 137 -10.85 -5.30 0.84
CA ARG A 137 -12.26 -5.47 0.46
C ARG A 137 -12.45 -5.32 -1.05
N GLU A 138 -11.89 -4.27 -1.64
CA GLU A 138 -11.95 -4.03 -3.09
C GLU A 138 -11.36 -5.20 -3.88
N LYS A 139 -10.22 -5.72 -3.44
CA LYS A 139 -9.54 -6.84 -4.10
C LYS A 139 -10.26 -8.19 -3.93
N GLN A 140 -11.02 -8.37 -2.85
CA GLN A 140 -11.88 -9.54 -2.65
C GLN A 140 -13.20 -9.43 -3.45
N GLY A 141 -13.78 -8.22 -3.54
CA GLY A 141 -14.97 -7.96 -4.35
C GLY A 141 -14.71 -8.14 -5.84
N ALA A 142 -13.55 -7.68 -6.34
CA ALA A 142 -13.13 -7.88 -7.73
C ALA A 142 -12.86 -9.36 -8.09
N ALA A 143 -12.66 -10.24 -7.11
CA ALA A 143 -12.45 -11.67 -7.33
C ALA A 143 -13.77 -12.47 -7.42
N ARG A 144 -14.94 -11.83 -7.24
CA ARG A 144 -16.26 -12.45 -7.40
C ARG A 144 -17.06 -11.91 -8.60
N PRO A 145 -16.66 -12.14 -9.86
CA PRO A 145 -17.61 -12.09 -10.97
C PRO A 145 -18.13 -13.51 -11.23
N GLY A 146 -19.35 -13.82 -10.74
CA GLY A 146 -20.01 -15.09 -11.05
C GLY A 146 -20.88 -15.69 -9.95
N GLU A 147 -21.81 -14.94 -9.37
CA GLU A 147 -22.95 -15.52 -8.63
C GLU A 147 -24.16 -14.59 -8.77
N ARG A 148 -24.62 -14.41 -10.02
CA ARG A 148 -25.96 -13.93 -10.34
C ARG A 148 -26.47 -14.61 -11.61
N THR A 149 -26.82 -15.88 -11.48
CA THR A 149 -27.81 -16.64 -12.28
C THR A 149 -27.90 -18.00 -11.57
N ARG A 150 -29.01 -18.49 -11.01
CA ARG A 150 -30.44 -18.32 -11.24
C ARG A 150 -31.18 -18.30 -9.91
#